data_AF-A0AA86RBP9-F1
#
_entry.id   AF-A0AA86RBP9-F1
#
_cell.length_a   1.000
_cell.length_b   1.000
_cell.length_c   1.000
_cell.angle_alpha   90.00
_cell.angle_beta   90.00
_cell.angle_gamma   90.00
#
_symmetry.space_group_name_H-M   'P 1'
#
loop_
_entity.id
_entity.type
_entity.pdbx_description
1 polymer ?
#
loop_
_entity_poly.entity_id
_entity_poly.type
_entity_poly.pdbx_seq_one_letter_code
_entity_poly.pdbx_strand_id
1 'polypeptide(L)'
;MASTSQQIYYLGIIGWNSGNISMQNVYATIQVQGTYFNCFAIIGLQATNSHYAELINLNTSISFSSVSGFYVGSIIGADITDNCYILNTTIVGGNIRSGSNFVGGFCGVVQSGVNLIIQNSTIQKLNISGAYLGGFVGVCQSSLQVINSKIQFVRLSGSNIGIVVGESQNGVYSIRGSTSILNYINNELIHDCSYLSNVWSYVGC
;
A
#
# COMPACT_ATOMS: atom_id res chain seq x y z
N MET A 1 2.93 18.24 33.80
CA MET A 1 3.20 17.04 32.99
C MET A 1 2.08 16.92 31.97
N ALA A 2 2.27 17.48 30.78
CA ALA A 2 1.31 17.37 29.69
C ALA A 2 1.52 16.01 29.01
N SER A 3 0.58 15.08 29.18
CA SER A 3 0.51 13.91 28.31
C SER A 3 0.17 14.41 26.92
N THR A 4 1.15 14.45 26.03
CA THR A 4 0.93 14.69 24.60
C THR A 4 0.08 13.55 24.08
N SER A 5 -1.23 13.78 23.99
CA SER A 5 -2.14 12.93 23.26
C SER A 5 -1.59 12.78 21.84
N GLN A 6 -1.21 11.57 21.46
CA GLN A 6 -1.01 11.23 20.04
C GLN A 6 -2.35 11.50 19.34
N GLN A 7 -2.46 12.65 18.69
CA GLN A 7 -3.61 12.95 17.85
C GLN A 7 -3.46 12.10 16.59
N ILE A 8 -4.17 10.97 16.53
CA ILE A 8 -4.22 10.15 15.34
C ILE A 8 -5.21 10.80 14.39
N TYR A 9 -4.69 11.40 13.33
CA TYR A 9 -5.48 11.98 12.27
C TYR A 9 -5.58 10.98 11.12
N TYR A 10 -6.80 10.79 10.64
CA TYR A 10 -7.17 9.90 9.54
C TYR A 10 -7.61 10.77 8.37
N LEU A 11 -7.19 10.44 7.16
CA LEU A 11 -7.64 11.13 5.96
C LEU A 11 -7.98 10.06 4.91
N GLY A 12 -9.21 10.11 4.38
CA GLY A 12 -9.73 9.16 3.38
C GLY A 12 -11.26 9.09 3.43
N ILE A 13 -11.87 8.22 2.61
CA ILE A 13 -13.34 8.04 2.55
C ILE A 13 -13.86 7.48 3.88
N ILE A 14 -13.19 6.45 4.40
CA ILE A 14 -13.49 5.85 5.69
C ILE A 14 -12.28 6.13 6.59
N GLY A 15 -12.50 6.94 7.63
CA GLY A 15 -11.53 7.15 8.70
C GLY A 15 -11.39 5.89 9.56
N TRP A 16 -11.21 6.07 10.87
CA TRP A 16 -11.16 4.93 11.79
C TRP A 16 -12.45 4.09 11.75
N ASN A 17 -12.30 2.79 11.53
CA ASN A 17 -13.38 1.83 11.61
C ASN A 17 -12.92 0.56 12.33
N SER A 18 -13.74 0.11 13.29
CA SER A 18 -13.51 -1.06 14.13
C SER A 18 -14.56 -2.16 13.86
N GLY A 19 -15.09 -2.22 12.64
CA GLY A 19 -16.10 -3.18 12.23
C GLY A 19 -15.77 -3.78 10.87
N ASN A 20 -16.69 -4.57 10.34
CA ASN A 20 -16.55 -5.09 8.98
C ASN A 20 -16.78 -3.97 7.97
N ILE A 21 -15.94 -3.94 6.93
CA ILE A 21 -16.08 -2.99 5.83
C ILE A 21 -16.29 -3.76 4.55
N SER A 22 -17.31 -3.39 3.78
CA SER A 22 -17.45 -3.79 2.39
C SER A 22 -17.66 -2.54 1.54
N MET A 23 -16.79 -2.33 0.57
CA MET A 23 -16.95 -1.30 -0.45
C MET A 23 -16.85 -1.92 -1.83
N GLN A 24 -17.78 -1.55 -2.70
CA GLN A 24 -17.90 -2.12 -4.02
C GLN A 24 -18.18 -1.03 -5.04
N ASN A 25 -17.60 -1.17 -6.23
CA ASN A 25 -17.87 -0.32 -7.40
C ASN A 25 -17.64 1.18 -7.14
N VAL A 26 -16.59 1.50 -6.39
CA VAL A 26 -16.22 2.89 -6.09
C VAL A 26 -15.38 3.45 -7.23
N TYR A 27 -15.83 4.57 -7.79
CA TYR A 27 -15.08 5.36 -8.77
C TYR A 27 -14.80 6.72 -8.16
N ALA A 28 -13.54 6.99 -7.84
CA ALA A 28 -13.18 8.19 -7.10
C ALA A 28 -11.90 8.82 -7.62
N THR A 29 -11.89 10.15 -7.68
CA THR A 29 -10.64 10.92 -7.73
C THR A 29 -10.42 11.53 -6.35
N ILE A 30 -9.36 11.12 -5.66
CA ILE A 30 -9.11 11.50 -4.27
C ILE A 30 -7.80 12.28 -4.22
N GLN A 31 -7.87 13.49 -3.68
CA GLN A 31 -6.69 14.27 -3.34
C GLN A 31 -6.51 14.30 -1.83
N VAL A 32 -5.32 13.91 -1.39
CA VAL A 32 -4.96 13.80 0.03
C VAL A 32 -3.82 14.77 0.30
N GLN A 33 -4.02 15.71 1.23
CA GLN A 33 -3.00 16.69 1.62
C GLN A 33 -2.92 16.79 3.14
N GLY A 34 -1.71 16.85 3.70
CA GLY A 34 -1.48 17.10 5.13
C GLY A 34 -0.52 16.12 5.80
N THR A 35 -0.08 16.46 7.01
CA THR A 35 0.84 15.67 7.84
C THR A 35 0.03 14.88 8.87
N TYR A 36 -0.02 13.56 8.72
CA TYR A 36 -0.82 12.69 9.59
C TYR A 36 -0.10 11.38 9.88
N PHE A 37 -0.37 10.77 11.04
CA PHE A 37 0.30 9.51 11.42
C PHE A 37 -0.03 8.36 10.47
N ASN A 38 -1.30 8.25 10.04
CA ASN A 38 -1.78 7.27 9.07
C ASN A 38 -2.39 7.99 7.87
N CYS A 39 -1.88 7.73 6.68
CA CYS A 39 -2.36 8.42 5.48
C CYS A 39 -2.83 7.43 4.43
N PHE A 40 -4.04 7.62 3.94
CA PHE A 40 -4.66 6.77 2.94
C PHE A 40 -5.62 7.57 2.08
N ALA A 41 -6.12 7.00 0.98
CA ALA A 41 -7.18 7.64 0.23
C ALA A 41 -8.54 7.05 0.59
N ILE A 42 -8.60 5.75 0.88
CA ILE A 42 -9.87 5.06 1.01
C ILE A 42 -10.14 4.64 2.47
N ILE A 43 -9.24 3.91 3.14
CA ILE A 43 -9.52 3.38 4.48
C ILE A 43 -8.34 3.45 5.45
N GLY A 44 -8.63 3.93 6.66
CA GLY A 44 -7.75 3.81 7.82
C GLY A 44 -8.27 2.76 8.76
N LEU A 45 -7.67 1.58 8.72
CA LEU A 45 -8.15 0.47 9.54
C LEU A 45 -7.40 0.41 10.87
N GLN A 46 -8.17 0.38 11.97
CA GLN A 46 -7.76 -0.26 13.22
C GLN A 46 -8.83 -1.28 13.63
N ALA A 47 -8.74 -2.49 13.09
CA ALA A 47 -9.50 -3.62 13.58
C ALA A 47 -8.73 -4.33 14.70
N THR A 48 -9.32 -4.39 15.88
CA THR A 48 -8.94 -5.39 16.88
C THR A 48 -9.73 -6.66 16.54
N ASN A 49 -9.03 -7.77 16.28
CA ASN A 49 -9.48 -9.17 16.16
C ASN A 49 -10.95 -9.43 15.72
N SER A 50 -11.14 -10.28 14.70
CA SER A 50 -12.45 -10.76 14.17
C SER A 50 -13.19 -9.83 13.20
N HIS A 51 -12.47 -9.01 12.45
CA HIS A 51 -13.05 -8.17 11.39
C HIS A 51 -12.45 -8.46 10.02
N TYR A 52 -13.27 -8.25 8.99
CA TYR A 52 -12.84 -8.33 7.60
C TYR A 52 -13.08 -7.03 6.84
N ALA A 53 -12.21 -6.75 5.88
CA ALA A 53 -12.38 -5.66 4.92
C ALA A 53 -12.40 -6.22 3.50
N GLU A 54 -13.44 -5.91 2.74
CA GLU A 54 -13.59 -6.35 1.35
C GLU A 54 -13.78 -5.15 0.42
N LEU A 55 -12.89 -5.06 -0.56
CA LEU A 55 -12.72 -3.90 -1.43
C LEU A 55 -12.74 -4.36 -2.88
N ILE A 56 -13.89 -4.21 -3.53
CA ILE A 56 -14.15 -4.83 -4.83
C ILE A 56 -14.39 -3.76 -5.89
N ASN A 57 -13.78 -3.92 -7.07
CA ASN A 57 -14.00 -3.06 -8.23
C ASN A 57 -13.78 -1.57 -7.90
N LEU A 58 -12.74 -1.25 -7.12
CA LEU A 58 -12.39 0.13 -6.85
C LEU A 58 -11.57 0.66 -8.04
N ASN A 59 -12.01 1.72 -8.69
CA ASN A 59 -11.27 2.37 -9.77
C ASN A 59 -10.97 3.79 -9.33
N THR A 60 -9.76 4.00 -8.85
CA THR A 60 -9.41 5.24 -8.17
C THR A 60 -8.24 5.93 -8.82
N SER A 61 -8.36 7.25 -9.00
CA SER A 61 -7.22 8.11 -9.27
C SER A 61 -6.88 8.85 -7.99
N ILE A 62 -5.66 8.66 -7.50
CA ILE A 62 -5.30 9.12 -6.16
C ILE A 62 -4.08 10.01 -6.29
N SER A 63 -4.08 11.19 -5.68
CA SER A 63 -2.91 12.05 -5.61
C SER A 63 -2.66 12.49 -4.18
N PHE A 64 -1.56 12.04 -3.59
CA PHE A 64 -1.09 12.57 -2.32
C PHE A 64 -0.11 13.71 -2.60
N SER A 65 -0.42 14.92 -2.15
CA SER A 65 0.55 16.01 -2.18
C SER A 65 1.04 16.30 -0.77
N SER A 66 2.33 16.05 -0.53
CA SER A 66 3.03 16.37 0.72
C SER A 66 2.43 15.68 1.94
N VAL A 67 2.46 14.35 1.96
CA VAL A 67 1.80 13.55 2.99
C VAL A 67 2.80 12.82 3.86
N SER A 68 3.18 13.42 4.97
CA SER A 68 4.15 12.84 5.92
C SER A 68 3.43 12.02 6.99
N GLY A 69 3.47 10.69 6.85
CA GLY A 69 2.91 9.74 7.81
C GLY A 69 3.73 8.46 7.97
N PHE A 70 3.51 7.71 9.03
CA PHE A 70 4.26 6.49 9.30
C PHE A 70 3.83 5.35 8.37
N TYR A 71 2.51 5.21 8.16
CA TYR A 71 1.90 4.17 7.34
C TYR A 71 1.10 4.82 6.22
N VAL A 72 1.60 4.71 4.99
CA VAL A 72 1.01 5.41 3.84
C VAL A 72 0.73 4.44 2.71
N GLY A 73 -0.54 4.32 2.31
CA GLY A 73 -0.91 3.55 1.14
C GLY A 73 -2.10 4.14 0.41
N SER A 74 -2.20 3.94 -0.91
CA SER A 74 -3.26 4.59 -1.67
C SER A 74 -4.64 4.15 -1.21
N ILE A 75 -4.81 2.88 -0.86
CA ILE A 75 -6.10 2.34 -0.41
C ILE A 75 -6.12 2.25 1.11
N ILE A 76 -5.11 1.61 1.68
CA ILE A 76 -5.01 1.32 3.11
C ILE A 76 -3.74 1.94 3.68
N GLY A 77 -3.84 2.65 4.81
CA GLY A 77 -2.67 3.17 5.51
C GLY A 77 -1.93 2.05 6.24
N ALA A 78 -2.59 1.47 7.25
CA ALA A 78 -2.19 0.24 7.90
C ALA A 78 -3.37 -0.74 7.90
N ASP A 79 -3.10 -1.97 7.49
CA ASP A 79 -4.02 -3.08 7.64
C ASP A 79 -3.69 -3.81 8.93
N ILE A 80 -4.70 -3.86 9.79
CA ILE A 80 -4.64 -4.59 11.05
C ILE A 80 -5.85 -5.53 11.22
N THR A 81 -6.62 -5.75 10.14
CA THR A 81 -7.78 -6.66 10.14
C THR A 81 -7.34 -8.11 10.06
N ASP A 82 -8.15 -9.07 10.53
CA ASP A 82 -7.77 -10.49 10.40
C ASP A 82 -7.64 -10.88 8.93
N ASN A 83 -8.58 -10.42 8.09
CA ASN A 83 -8.56 -10.68 6.64
C ASN A 83 -8.99 -9.43 5.86
N CYS A 84 -8.13 -8.99 4.94
CA CYS A 84 -8.42 -7.92 3.99
C CYS A 84 -8.31 -8.43 2.54
N TYR A 85 -9.28 -8.05 1.71
CA TYR A 85 -9.36 -8.41 0.31
C TYR A 85 -9.45 -7.15 -0.55
N ILE A 86 -8.48 -6.97 -1.45
CA ILE A 86 -8.50 -5.95 -2.50
C ILE A 86 -8.63 -6.67 -3.85
N LEU A 87 -9.81 -6.57 -4.45
CA LEU A 87 -10.21 -7.36 -5.61
C LEU A 87 -10.55 -6.43 -6.78
N ASN A 88 -10.06 -6.77 -7.98
CA ASN A 88 -10.39 -6.10 -9.25
C ASN A 88 -10.20 -4.57 -9.20
N THR A 89 -9.17 -4.13 -8.49
CA THR A 89 -9.00 -2.71 -8.17
C THR A 89 -7.91 -2.09 -9.03
N THR A 90 -8.16 -0.89 -9.54
CA THR A 90 -7.19 -0.12 -10.33
C THR A 90 -6.86 1.19 -9.65
N ILE A 91 -5.55 1.45 -9.50
CA ILE A 91 -4.99 2.75 -9.09
C ILE A 91 -4.39 3.42 -10.32
N VAL A 92 -4.89 4.62 -10.65
CA VAL A 92 -4.47 5.40 -11.81
C VAL A 92 -3.84 6.71 -11.37
N GLY A 93 -2.52 6.81 -11.53
CA GLY A 93 -1.81 8.01 -11.14
C GLY A 93 -1.64 8.11 -9.64
N GLY A 94 -0.66 8.91 -9.25
CA GLY A 94 -0.44 9.32 -7.88
C GLY A 94 0.99 9.63 -7.59
N ASN A 95 1.18 10.60 -6.72
CA ASN A 95 2.44 10.83 -6.04
C ASN A 95 2.17 10.50 -4.58
N ILE A 96 3.05 9.74 -3.94
CA ILE A 96 3.01 9.45 -2.53
C ILE A 96 4.38 9.84 -1.99
N ARG A 97 4.43 10.82 -1.10
CA ARG A 97 5.68 11.30 -0.52
C ARG A 97 5.53 11.36 0.99
N SER A 98 6.19 10.44 1.67
CA SER A 98 6.28 10.43 3.12
C SER A 98 7.70 10.69 3.62
N GLY A 99 7.81 11.38 4.75
CA GLY A 99 9.06 11.62 5.47
C GLY A 99 9.51 10.46 6.38
N SER A 100 8.65 9.46 6.58
CA SER A 100 8.86 8.26 7.41
C SER A 100 8.01 7.09 6.85
N ASN A 101 8.03 5.89 7.43
CA ASN A 101 8.93 4.84 6.96
C ASN A 101 8.25 3.88 5.97
N PHE A 102 6.93 3.64 6.03
CA PHE A 102 6.33 2.51 5.31
C PHE A 102 5.31 2.97 4.27
N VAL A 103 5.67 2.85 2.99
CA VAL A 103 4.85 3.37 1.90
C VAL A 103 4.61 2.31 0.83
N GLY A 104 3.34 2.01 0.56
CA GLY A 104 2.95 1.04 -0.46
C GLY A 104 1.95 1.60 -1.46
N GLY A 105 1.90 1.01 -2.66
CA GLY A 105 0.92 1.43 -3.66
C GLY A 105 -0.52 1.15 -3.21
N PHE A 106 -0.80 -0.03 -2.67
CA PHE A 106 -2.12 -0.37 -2.12
C PHE A 106 -2.18 -0.16 -0.61
N CYS A 107 -1.21 -0.72 0.12
CA CYS A 107 -1.20 -0.73 1.58
C CYS A 107 0.14 -0.24 2.12
N GLY A 108 0.16 0.66 3.11
CA GLY A 108 1.40 1.07 3.76
C GLY A 108 2.03 -0.06 4.57
N VAL A 109 1.25 -0.69 5.45
CA VAL A 109 1.70 -1.79 6.34
C VAL A 109 0.65 -2.87 6.46
N VAL A 110 1.07 -4.14 6.38
CA VAL A 110 0.29 -5.30 6.83
C VAL A 110 0.84 -5.74 8.19
N GLN A 111 0.06 -5.59 9.27
CA GLN A 111 0.51 -5.93 10.62
C GLN A 111 0.51 -7.43 10.92
N SER A 112 1.13 -7.82 12.04
CA SER A 112 1.16 -9.20 12.52
C SER A 112 -0.24 -9.75 12.78
N GLY A 113 -0.50 -11.00 12.36
CA GLY A 113 -1.79 -11.66 12.54
C GLY A 113 -2.83 -11.36 11.46
N VAL A 114 -2.45 -10.61 10.43
CA VAL A 114 -3.32 -10.15 9.33
C VAL A 114 -3.05 -10.94 8.06
N ASN A 115 -4.10 -11.17 7.27
CA ASN A 115 -3.97 -11.69 5.93
C ASN A 115 -4.50 -10.69 4.88
N LEU A 116 -3.59 -10.14 4.06
CA LEU A 116 -3.96 -9.28 2.95
C LEU A 116 -3.90 -10.05 1.62
N ILE A 117 -5.00 -10.05 0.89
CA ILE A 117 -5.10 -10.63 -0.45
C ILE A 117 -5.37 -9.53 -1.47
N ILE A 118 -4.45 -9.34 -2.41
CA ILE A 118 -4.58 -8.45 -3.55
C ILE A 118 -4.73 -9.28 -4.81
N GLN A 119 -5.88 -9.21 -5.46
CA GLN A 119 -6.18 -10.05 -6.62
C GLN A 119 -6.73 -9.25 -7.80
N ASN A 120 -6.30 -9.62 -9.01
CA ASN A 120 -6.73 -9.01 -10.28
C ASN A 120 -6.62 -7.47 -10.27
N SER A 121 -5.64 -6.92 -9.55
CA SER A 121 -5.55 -5.49 -9.28
C SER A 121 -4.36 -4.86 -9.99
N THR A 122 -4.48 -3.61 -10.40
CA THR A 122 -3.50 -2.93 -11.26
C THR A 122 -3.08 -1.56 -10.71
N ILE A 123 -1.78 -1.28 -10.76
CA ILE A 123 -1.22 0.07 -10.62
C ILE A 123 -0.76 0.53 -12.00
N GLN A 124 -1.38 1.59 -12.53
CA GLN A 124 -1.08 2.09 -13.88
C GLN A 124 0.03 3.14 -13.91
N LYS A 125 0.15 3.95 -12.85
CA LYS A 125 1.19 4.98 -12.71
C LYS A 125 1.27 5.45 -11.28
N LEU A 126 2.39 5.22 -10.60
CA LEU A 126 2.55 5.70 -9.23
C LEU A 126 4.00 6.12 -8.96
N ASN A 127 4.18 7.30 -8.37
CA ASN A 127 5.46 7.73 -7.85
C ASN A 127 5.40 7.64 -6.33
N ILE A 128 6.33 6.91 -5.71
CA ILE A 128 6.41 6.72 -4.27
C ILE A 128 7.78 7.17 -3.78
N SER A 129 7.82 7.92 -2.68
CA SER A 129 9.06 8.31 -2.01
C SER A 129 8.92 8.23 -0.48
N GLY A 130 10.01 7.81 0.17
CA GLY A 130 10.04 7.47 1.61
C GLY A 130 11.19 6.51 1.94
N ALA A 131 11.14 5.84 3.09
CA ALA A 131 12.26 5.01 3.56
C ALA A 131 12.11 3.51 3.24
N TYR A 132 10.91 2.94 3.29
CA TYR A 132 10.61 1.54 2.99
C TYR A 132 9.41 1.47 2.03
N LEU A 133 9.70 1.13 0.79
CA LEU A 133 8.84 1.36 -0.35
C LEU A 133 8.50 0.07 -1.06
N GLY A 134 7.20 -0.21 -1.16
CA GLY A 134 6.69 -1.32 -1.96
C GLY A 134 5.79 -0.85 -3.09
N GLY A 135 5.88 -1.47 -4.26
CA GLY A 135 4.90 -1.22 -5.31
C GLY A 135 3.48 -1.63 -4.90
N PHE A 136 3.32 -2.76 -4.17
CA PHE A 136 2.02 -3.12 -3.58
C PHE A 136 1.93 -2.74 -2.10
N VAL A 137 2.91 -3.16 -1.28
CA VAL A 137 2.87 -3.04 0.19
C VAL A 137 4.17 -2.45 0.72
N GLY A 138 4.13 -1.40 1.54
CA GLY A 138 5.35 -0.83 2.13
C GLY A 138 6.09 -1.83 3.01
N VAL A 139 5.42 -2.34 4.06
CA VAL A 139 5.96 -3.36 4.97
C VAL A 139 4.96 -4.49 5.19
N CYS A 140 5.45 -5.72 5.17
CA CYS A 140 4.65 -6.91 5.48
C CYS A 140 5.18 -7.60 6.74
N GLN A 141 4.37 -7.63 7.78
CA GLN A 141 4.67 -8.33 9.04
C GLN A 141 3.94 -9.66 9.18
N SER A 142 3.11 -10.03 8.18
CA SER A 142 2.29 -11.24 8.23
C SER A 142 2.02 -11.82 6.84
N SER A 143 0.80 -12.31 6.56
CA SER A 143 0.48 -12.95 5.29
C SER A 143 0.09 -11.93 4.22
N LEU A 144 0.73 -12.04 3.05
CA LEU A 144 0.35 -11.30 1.85
C LEU A 144 0.23 -12.23 0.64
N GLN A 145 -0.87 -12.13 -0.10
CA GLN A 145 -1.00 -12.81 -1.39
C GLN A 145 -1.27 -11.79 -2.50
N VAL A 146 -0.46 -11.84 -3.56
CA VAL A 146 -0.63 -11.00 -4.74
C VAL A 146 -0.86 -11.90 -5.96
N ILE A 147 -2.11 -11.90 -6.45
CA ILE A 147 -2.59 -12.87 -7.44
C ILE A 147 -3.05 -12.13 -8.70
N ASN A 148 -2.56 -12.53 -9.87
CA ASN A 148 -2.97 -11.99 -11.18
C ASN A 148 -2.98 -10.46 -11.23
N SER A 149 -2.06 -9.81 -10.51
CA SER A 149 -2.02 -8.36 -10.34
C SER A 149 -0.85 -7.76 -11.09
N LYS A 150 -0.94 -6.46 -11.41
CA LYS A 150 -0.02 -5.83 -12.34
C LYS A 150 0.48 -4.48 -11.86
N ILE A 151 1.78 -4.23 -12.04
CA ILE A 151 2.36 -2.89 -11.97
C ILE A 151 2.78 -2.48 -13.40
N GLN A 152 2.11 -1.49 -13.98
CA GLN A 152 2.48 -0.99 -15.31
C GLN A 152 3.63 0.00 -15.22
N PHE A 153 3.53 0.97 -14.30
CA PHE A 153 4.55 1.97 -14.05
C PHE A 153 4.61 2.29 -12.56
N VAL A 154 5.78 2.10 -11.96
CA VAL A 154 6.08 2.64 -10.62
C VAL A 154 7.46 3.28 -10.60
N ARG A 155 7.55 4.44 -9.94
CA ARG A 155 8.83 5.07 -9.59
C ARG A 155 8.95 5.10 -8.07
N LEU A 156 9.97 4.44 -7.54
CA LEU A 156 10.27 4.36 -6.12
C LEU A 156 11.56 5.13 -5.85
N SER A 157 11.56 6.02 -4.86
CA SER A 157 12.76 6.80 -4.48
C SER A 157 12.93 6.85 -2.96
N GLY A 158 13.99 6.25 -2.45
CA GLY A 158 14.13 5.92 -1.03
C GLY A 158 15.29 4.99 -0.71
N SER A 159 15.28 4.45 0.51
CA SER A 159 16.38 3.66 1.07
C SER A 159 16.17 2.14 0.98
N ASN A 160 14.99 1.64 1.34
CA ASN A 160 14.64 0.22 1.28
C ASN A 160 13.50 0.07 0.28
N ILE A 161 13.75 -0.60 -0.84
CA ILE A 161 12.83 -0.61 -1.98
C ILE A 161 12.63 -2.04 -2.47
N GLY A 162 11.38 -2.43 -2.61
CA GLY A 162 10.99 -3.66 -3.31
C GLY A 162 9.80 -3.42 -4.23
N ILE A 163 9.77 -4.15 -5.35
CA ILE A 163 8.72 -3.97 -6.36
C ILE A 163 7.35 -4.41 -5.83
N VAL A 164 7.30 -5.43 -4.97
CA VAL A 164 6.05 -5.87 -4.34
C VAL A 164 5.96 -5.40 -2.90
N VAL A 165 6.93 -5.79 -2.08
CA VAL A 165 7.01 -5.43 -0.67
C VAL A 165 8.31 -4.68 -0.42
N GLY A 166 8.27 -3.54 0.27
CA GLY A 166 9.48 -2.78 0.62
C GLY A 166 10.32 -3.45 1.71
N GLU A 167 9.67 -4.00 2.73
CA GLU A 167 10.32 -4.77 3.81
C GLU A 167 9.42 -5.92 4.28
N SER A 168 10.00 -7.10 4.53
CA SER A 168 9.31 -8.20 5.20
C SER A 168 9.89 -8.42 6.59
N GLN A 169 9.05 -8.32 7.62
CA GLN A 169 9.42 -8.53 9.02
C GLN A 169 8.56 -9.66 9.58
N ASN A 170 9.00 -10.91 9.37
CA ASN A 170 8.24 -12.13 9.69
C ASN A 170 7.02 -12.40 8.77
N GLY A 171 6.88 -11.64 7.68
CA GLY A 171 5.82 -11.86 6.71
C GLY A 171 6.10 -13.02 5.75
N VAL A 172 5.07 -13.83 5.48
CA VAL A 172 5.07 -14.80 4.37
C VAL A 172 4.26 -14.19 3.25
N TYR A 173 4.87 -14.04 2.07
CA TYR A 173 4.14 -13.57 0.91
C TYR A 173 4.23 -14.53 -0.27
N SER A 174 3.13 -14.58 -1.02
CA SER A 174 2.99 -15.42 -2.21
C SER A 174 2.58 -14.54 -3.38
N ILE A 175 3.31 -14.63 -4.47
CA ILE A 175 3.01 -13.89 -5.69
C ILE A 175 2.78 -14.88 -6.82
N ARG A 176 1.59 -14.84 -7.43
CA ARG A 176 1.17 -15.79 -8.46
C ARG A 176 0.58 -15.05 -9.65
N GLY A 177 1.02 -15.37 -10.86
CA GLY A 177 0.47 -14.80 -12.11
C GLY A 177 0.57 -13.27 -12.22
N SER A 178 1.40 -12.63 -11.39
CA SER A 178 1.52 -11.18 -11.30
C SER A 178 2.74 -10.68 -12.07
N THR A 179 2.64 -9.49 -12.66
CA THR A 179 3.65 -8.95 -13.60
C THR A 179 4.00 -7.50 -13.29
N SER A 180 5.21 -7.07 -13.67
CA SER A 180 5.58 -5.65 -13.67
C SER A 180 6.30 -5.27 -14.96
N ILE A 181 5.99 -4.11 -15.53
CA ILE A 181 6.52 -3.68 -16.84
C ILE A 181 7.67 -2.68 -16.67
N LEU A 182 7.38 -1.49 -16.13
CA LEU A 182 8.36 -0.42 -16.04
C LEU A 182 8.53 0.03 -14.60
N ASN A 183 9.68 -0.31 -14.00
CA ASN A 183 10.00 0.04 -12.63
C ASN A 183 11.21 0.96 -12.62
N TYR A 184 11.08 2.13 -12.01
CA TYR A 184 12.22 3.00 -11.71
C TYR A 184 12.52 2.93 -10.22
N ILE A 185 13.75 2.56 -9.85
CA ILE A 185 14.23 2.62 -8.48
C ILE A 185 15.31 3.68 -8.43
N ASN A 186 15.14 4.71 -7.60
CA ASN A 186 16.07 5.85 -7.49
C ASN A 186 16.45 6.47 -8.85
N ASN A 187 15.46 6.57 -9.75
CA ASN A 187 15.58 7.05 -11.13
C ASN A 187 16.33 6.14 -12.10
N GLU A 188 16.76 4.96 -11.67
CA GLU A 188 17.31 3.94 -12.55
C GLU A 188 16.21 3.01 -13.04
N LEU A 189 16.20 2.74 -14.35
CA LEU A 189 15.24 1.81 -14.95
C LEU A 189 15.66 0.38 -14.64
N ILE A 190 14.79 -0.35 -13.94
CA ILE A 190 14.90 -1.79 -13.77
C ILE A 190 13.96 -2.43 -14.81
N HIS A 191 14.56 -3.07 -15.81
CA HIS A 191 13.84 -3.70 -16.91
C HIS A 191 13.06 -4.94 -16.46
N ASP A 192 11.77 -4.96 -16.83
CA ASP A 192 10.89 -6.12 -17.02
C ASP A 192 11.12 -7.34 -16.11
N CYS A 193 10.42 -7.39 -14.97
CA CYS A 193 10.07 -8.66 -14.36
C CYS A 193 8.73 -9.11 -14.94
N SER A 194 8.78 -9.80 -16.09
CA SER A 194 7.61 -10.41 -16.74
C SER A 194 6.88 -11.41 -15.83
N TYR A 195 7.53 -11.86 -14.75
CA TYR A 195 6.89 -12.47 -13.59
C TYR A 195 7.46 -11.89 -12.30
N LEU A 196 6.59 -11.44 -11.40
CA LEU A 196 6.95 -11.11 -10.01
C LEU A 196 7.11 -12.42 -9.22
N SER A 197 8.06 -13.28 -9.57
CA SER A 197 8.27 -14.56 -8.87
C SER A 197 9.34 -14.41 -7.79
N ASN A 198 8.97 -14.45 -6.51
CA ASN A 198 9.87 -14.50 -5.33
C ASN A 198 11.19 -13.72 -5.49
N VAL A 199 11.14 -12.53 -6.10
CA VAL A 199 12.34 -11.71 -6.31
C VAL A 199 12.64 -11.03 -4.99
N TRP A 200 13.53 -11.65 -4.21
CA TRP A 200 14.40 -10.89 -3.31
C TRP A 200 15.24 -9.97 -4.20
N SER A 201 14.94 -8.68 -4.19
CA SER A 201 15.94 -7.70 -4.61
C SER A 201 16.08 -6.67 -3.51
N TYR A 202 16.88 -7.04 -2.52
CA TYR A 202 17.74 -6.10 -1.83
C TYR A 202 18.63 -5.46 -2.92
N VAL A 203 18.20 -4.35 -3.51
CA VAL A 203 19.11 -3.48 -4.29
C VAL A 203 19.79 -2.56 -3.28
N GLY A 204 20.67 -3.16 -2.48
CA GLY A 204 21.73 -2.43 -1.82
C GLY A 204 22.83 -2.23 -2.85
N CYS A 205 23.06 -0.97 -3.24
CA CYS A 205 24.40 -0.54 -3.61
C CYS A 205 25.16 -0.18 -2.33
#